data_AF-A0A4V6N9U0-F1
#
_entry.id   AF-A0A4V6N9U0-F1
#
_cell.length_a   1.000
_cell.length_b   1.000
_cell.length_c   1.000
_cell.angle_alpha   90.00
_cell.angle_beta   90.00
_cell.angle_gamma   90.00
#
_symmetry.space_group_name_H-M   'P 1'
#
loop_
_entity.id
_entity.type
_entity.pdbx_description
1 polymer ?
#
loop_
_entity_poly.entity_id
_entity_poly.type
_entity_poly.pdbx_seq_one_letter_code
_entity_poly.pdbx_strand_id
1 'polypeptide(L)' 'MRKLLLPLGLVAALGTAGCTNPYSEGQRAAGGALIGAGSGAALGAIFGGGQGAAIGAITGGAVGAATGVVTTPQRPGRY' A
#
# COMPACT_ATOMS: atom_id res chain seq x y z
N MET A 1 -4.20 5.12 24.65
CA MET A 1 -3.38 6.15 23.96
C MET A 1 -2.64 5.62 22.73
N ARG A 2 -2.03 4.43 22.74
CA ARG A 2 -1.39 3.82 21.54
C ARG A 2 -2.31 3.64 20.31
N LYS A 3 -3.63 3.49 20.51
CA LYS A 3 -4.61 3.31 19.42
C LYS A 3 -4.80 4.55 18.55
N LEU A 4 -4.39 5.74 19.00
CA LEU A 4 -4.39 6.97 18.19
C LEU A 4 -3.08 7.19 17.42
N LEU A 5 -1.99 6.50 17.78
CA LEU A 5 -0.70 6.61 17.07
C LEU A 5 -0.75 5.92 15.69
N LEU A 6 -1.52 4.85 15.56
CA LEU A 6 -1.74 4.13 14.30
C LEU A 6 -2.41 5.00 13.22
N PRO A 7 -3.56 5.65 13.47
CA PRO A 7 -4.18 6.53 12.48
C PRO A 7 -3.38 7.81 12.25
N LEU A 8 -2.72 8.36 13.28
CA LEU A 8 -1.89 9.56 13.12
C LEU A 8 -0.64 9.28 12.27
N GLY A 9 0.00 8.12 12.46
CA GLY A 9 1.11 7.66 11.63
C GLY A 9 0.68 7.35 10.19
N LEU A 10 -0.50 6.75 10.02
CA LEU A 10 -1.09 6.51 8.70
C LEU A 10 -1.37 7.84 7.97
N VAL A 11 -2.01 8.81 8.64
CA VAL A 11 -2.28 10.14 8.07
C VAL A 11 -0.99 10.91 7.77
N ALA A 12 0.04 10.81 8.61
CA ALA A 12 1.35 11.40 8.33
C ALA A 12 2.06 10.71 7.14
N ALA A 13 1.92 9.40 6.99
CA ALA A 13 2.43 8.64 5.85
C ALA A 13 1.68 8.98 4.55
N LEU A 14 0.36 9.17 4.60
CA LEU A 14 -0.43 9.63 3.45
C LEU A 14 -0.19 11.12 3.13
N GLY A 15 0.05 11.96 4.14
CA GLY A 15 0.40 13.38 3.96
C GLY A 15 1.77 13.56 3.31
N THR A 16 2.74 12.70 3.67
CA THR A 16 4.02 12.63 2.96
C THR A 16 3.88 11.98 1.58
N ALA A 17 2.88 11.11 1.36
CA ALA A 17 2.54 10.54 0.04
C ALA A 17 2.20 11.62 -1.02
N GLY A 18 1.65 12.76 -0.59
CA GLY A 18 1.41 13.93 -1.45
C GLY A 18 2.67 14.72 -1.82
N CYS A 19 3.75 14.58 -1.04
CA CYS A 19 5.06 15.18 -1.29
C CYS A 19 6.12 14.19 -1.80
N THR A 20 5.80 12.90 -2.01
CA THR A 20 6.75 11.94 -2.59
C THR A 20 6.83 12.06 -4.10
N ASN A 21 8.02 11.75 -4.61
CA ASN A 21 8.32 11.71 -6.02
C ASN A 21 7.56 10.54 -6.70
N PRO A 22 6.56 10.81 -7.57
CA PRO A 22 5.71 9.77 -8.16
C PRO A 22 6.43 8.83 -9.13
N TYR A 23 7.71 9.12 -9.43
CA TYR A 23 8.61 8.33 -10.26
C TYR A 23 9.49 7.36 -9.45
N SER A 24 9.33 7.29 -8.13
CA SER A 24 10.07 6.33 -7.31
C SER A 24 9.27 5.02 -7.20
N GLU A 25 9.89 3.94 -7.69
CA GLU A 25 9.26 2.61 -7.72
C GLU A 25 8.94 2.10 -6.32
N GLY A 26 9.84 2.33 -5.36
CA GLY A 26 9.67 1.88 -3.97
C GLY A 26 8.51 2.54 -3.23
N GLN A 27 8.24 3.82 -3.45
CA GLN A 27 7.13 4.51 -2.77
C GLN A 27 5.78 4.12 -3.38
N ARG A 28 5.71 3.93 -4.70
CA ARG A 28 4.53 3.36 -5.36
C ARG A 28 4.29 1.92 -4.93
N ALA A 29 5.34 1.11 -4.83
CA ALA A 29 5.25 -0.26 -4.34
C ALA A 29 4.71 -0.29 -2.90
N ALA A 30 5.28 0.51 -2.00
CA ALA A 30 4.83 0.56 -0.61
C ALA A 30 3.36 1.03 -0.48
N GLY A 31 2.98 2.07 -1.22
CA GLY A 31 1.60 2.58 -1.23
C GLY A 31 0.60 1.55 -1.77
N GLY A 32 0.91 0.95 -2.91
CA GLY A 32 0.09 -0.11 -3.50
C GLY A 32 0.01 -1.35 -2.60
N ALA A 33 1.12 -1.75 -1.98
CA ALA A 33 1.15 -2.88 -1.05
C ALA A 33 0.27 -2.64 0.17
N LEU A 34 0.28 -1.43 0.73
CA LEU A 34 -0.51 -1.13 1.92
C LEU A 34 -2.01 -1.15 1.61
N ILE A 35 -2.41 -0.55 0.48
CA ILE A 35 -3.80 -0.53 0.03
C ILE A 35 -4.26 -1.95 -0.31
N GLY A 36 -3.47 -2.68 -1.10
CA GLY A 36 -3.77 -4.05 -1.51
C GLY A 36 -3.83 -5.01 -0.32
N ALA A 37 -2.91 -4.89 0.65
CA ALA A 37 -2.93 -5.70 1.86
C ALA A 37 -4.13 -5.38 2.74
N GLY A 38 -4.46 -4.10 2.94
CA GLY A 38 -5.61 -3.69 3.76
C GLY A 38 -6.94 -4.16 3.17
N SER A 39 -7.13 -3.94 1.87
CA SER A 39 -8.36 -4.36 1.18
C SER A 39 -8.46 -5.88 1.04
N GLY A 40 -7.36 -6.56 0.69
CA GLY A 40 -7.29 -8.01 0.63
C GLY A 40 -7.53 -8.67 2.00
N ALA A 41 -7.00 -8.11 3.09
CA ALA A 41 -7.26 -8.58 4.43
C ALA A 41 -8.73 -8.42 4.83
N ALA A 42 -9.35 -7.27 4.50
CA ALA A 42 -10.74 -7.01 4.81
C ALA A 42 -11.68 -7.99 4.09
N LEU A 43 -11.49 -8.17 2.78
CA LEU A 43 -12.29 -9.12 1.99
C LEU A 43 -12.02 -10.56 2.41
N GLY A 44 -10.76 -10.91 2.63
CA GLY A 44 -10.36 -12.22 3.12
C GLY A 44 -10.95 -12.54 4.50
N ALA A 45 -11.08 -11.56 5.38
CA ALA A 45 -11.74 -11.71 6.68
C ALA A 45 -13.24 -12.01 6.52
N ILE A 46 -13.91 -11.33 5.59
CA ILE A 46 -15.35 -11.50 5.34
C ILE A 46 -15.66 -12.90 4.84
N PHE A 47 -14.90 -13.40 3.86
CA PHE A 47 -15.21 -14.67 3.19
C PHE A 47 -14.49 -15.89 3.78
N GLY A 48 -13.33 -15.70 4.42
CA GLY A 48 -12.46 -16.79 4.88
C GLY A 48 -11.98 -16.66 6.33
N GLY A 49 -12.57 -15.74 7.10
CA GLY A 49 -12.18 -15.50 8.50
C GLY A 49 -10.71 -15.09 8.65
N GLY A 50 -10.09 -15.41 9.79
CA GLY A 50 -8.72 -14.99 10.09
C GLY A 50 -7.67 -15.50 9.08
N GLN A 51 -7.84 -16.72 8.57
CA GLN A 51 -6.94 -17.27 7.56
C GLN A 51 -7.12 -16.59 6.20
N GLY A 52 -8.36 -16.34 5.80
CA GLY A 52 -8.65 -15.54 4.61
C GLY A 52 -8.06 -14.13 4.71
N ALA A 53 -8.13 -13.51 5.89
CA ALA A 53 -7.53 -12.20 6.14
C ALA A 53 -6.02 -12.22 5.96
N ALA A 54 -5.31 -13.23 6.47
CA ALA A 54 -3.87 -13.35 6.32
C ALA A 54 -3.46 -13.58 4.86
N ILE A 55 -4.13 -14.51 4.17
CA ILE A 55 -3.85 -14.79 2.75
C ILE A 55 -4.17 -13.58 1.89
N GLY A 56 -5.29 -12.91 2.15
CA GLY A 56 -5.71 -11.71 1.46
C GLY A 56 -4.75 -10.54 1.69
N ALA A 57 -4.22 -10.39 2.91
CA ALA A 57 -3.21 -9.37 3.23
C ALA A 57 -1.91 -9.60 2.45
N ILE A 58 -1.40 -10.83 2.46
CA ILE A 58 -0.14 -11.18 1.79
C ILE A 58 -0.29 -11.05 0.29
N THR A 59 -1.34 -11.65 -0.27
CA THR A 59 -1.57 -11.66 -1.73
C THR A 59 -1.89 -10.26 -2.23
N GLY A 60 -2.80 -9.54 -1.58
CA GLY A 60 -3.14 -8.17 -1.93
C GLY A 60 -1.96 -7.22 -1.78
N GLY A 61 -1.13 -7.41 -0.74
CA GLY A 61 0.09 -6.63 -0.54
C GLY A 61 1.15 -6.87 -1.61
N ALA A 62 1.38 -8.13 -1.99
CA ALA A 62 2.32 -8.48 -3.04
C ALA A 62 1.87 -7.94 -4.42
N VAL A 63 0.59 -8.13 -4.76
CA VAL A 63 0.01 -7.62 -6.01
C VAL A 63 0.03 -6.09 -6.04
N GLY A 64 -0.36 -5.44 -4.93
CA GLY A 64 -0.29 -4.00 -4.77
C GLY A 64 1.14 -3.44 -4.90
N ALA A 65 2.13 -4.14 -4.36
CA ALA A 65 3.53 -3.75 -4.51
C ALA A 65 3.98 -3.83 -5.97
N ALA A 66 3.76 -4.99 -6.61
CA ALA A 66 4.17 -5.24 -7.99
C ALA A 66 3.51 -4.26 -8.97
N THR A 67 2.21 -4.04 -8.82
CA THR A 67 1.47 -3.05 -9.61
C THR A 67 2.00 -1.64 -9.40
N GLY A 68 2.37 -1.27 -8.16
CA GLY A 68 3.05 -0.01 -7.86
C GLY A 68 4.36 0.16 -8.64
N VAL A 69 5.23 -0.86 -8.65
CA VAL A 69 6.48 -0.84 -9.43
C VAL A 69 6.18 -0.74 -10.92
N VAL A 70 5.36 -1.64 -11.46
CA VAL A 70 5.10 -1.75 -12.91
C VAL A 70 4.44 -0.49 -13.48
N THR A 71 3.58 0.16 -12.72
CA THR A 71 2.90 1.38 -13.17
C THR A 71 3.70 2.66 -12.92
N THR A 72 4.92 2.56 -12.36
CA THR A 72 5.75 3.74 -12.10
C THR A 72 6.13 4.40 -13.43
N PRO A 73 5.72 5.68 -13.66
CA PRO A 73 6.09 6.41 -14.86
C PRO A 73 7.60 6.58 -14.90
N GLN A 74 8.16 6.60 -16.11
CA GLN A 74 9.56 6.98 -16.29
C GLN A 74 9.68 8.49 -16.08
N ARG A 75 10.66 8.93 -15.29
CA ARG A 75 10.91 10.35 -15.05
C ARG A 75 11.15 11.04 -16.39
N PRO A 76 10.42 12.11 -16.77
CA PRO A 76 10.65 12.79 -18.03
C PRO A 76 12.12 13.23 -18.06
N GLY A 77 12.84 12.71 -19.06
CA GLY A 77 14.24 13.03 -19.27
C GLY A 77 14.38 14.53 -19.44
N ARG A 78 15.24 15.16 -18.63
CA ARG A 78 15.58 16.57 -18.81
C ARG A 78 16.33 16.68 -20.13
N TYR A 79 15.69 17.29 -21.13
CA TYR A 79 16.36 17.91 -22.28
C TYR A 79 17.04 19.20 -21.84
#